data_AF-A0A562KSS9-F1
#
_entry.id   AF-A0A562KSS9-F1
#
_cell.length_a   1.000
_cell.length_b   1.000
_cell.length_c   1.000
_cell.angle_alpha   90.00
_cell.angle_beta   90.00
_cell.angle_gamma   90.00
#
_symmetry.space_group_name_H-M   'P 1'
#
loop_
_entity.id
_entity.type
_entity.pdbx_description
1 polymer ?
#
loop_
_entity_poly.entity_id
_entity_poly.type
_entity_poly.pdbx_seq_one_letter_code
_entity_poly.pdbx_strand_id
1 'polypeptide(L)'
;MNNNLITKYKFLLIFALFVLSCNTLKKNNLIFQKENQKIILELENGRTHLKWDEKTKLKLKTENIDNRRLSISAPGLRFLERANEKNESILEITPEREYIKNDTLNLFVSCRDLKDSIWIHKFKILIK
;
A
#
# COMPACT_ATOMS: atom_id res chain seq x y z
N MET A 1 0.64 -54.38 13.49
CA MET A 1 1.28 -53.13 13.03
C MET A 1 0.67 -51.97 13.79
N ASN A 2 1.49 -51.16 14.43
CA ASN A 2 1.11 -50.33 15.59
C ASN A 2 0.46 -49.00 15.14
N ASN A 3 -0.87 -48.92 15.16
CA ASN A 3 -1.66 -47.75 14.71
C ASN A 3 -1.27 -46.43 15.40
N ASN A 4 -0.62 -46.51 16.56
CA ASN A 4 -0.11 -45.35 17.31
C ASN A 4 1.10 -44.67 16.66
N LEU A 5 1.93 -45.39 15.88
CA LEU A 5 3.06 -44.80 15.17
C LEU A 5 2.60 -43.98 13.97
N ILE A 6 1.67 -44.51 13.18
CA ILE A 6 1.10 -43.85 11.99
C ILE A 6 0.39 -42.55 12.36
N THR A 7 -0.31 -42.53 13.50
CA THR A 7 -1.05 -41.35 13.98
C THR A 7 -0.10 -40.21 14.42
N LYS A 8 1.05 -40.53 15.02
CA LYS A 8 2.09 -39.54 15.39
C LYS A 8 2.73 -38.88 14.15
N TYR A 9 3.03 -39.65 13.11
CA TYR A 9 3.60 -39.09 11.87
C TYR A 9 2.60 -38.21 11.10
N LYS A 10 1.30 -38.56 11.11
CA LYS A 10 0.24 -37.70 10.53
C LYS A 10 0.14 -36.36 11.26
N PHE A 11 0.23 -36.35 12.59
CA PHE A 11 0.22 -35.12 13.38
C PHE A 11 1.46 -34.25 13.09
N LEU A 12 2.64 -34.87 12.99
CA LEU A 12 3.89 -34.16 12.66
C LEU A 12 3.84 -33.54 11.25
N LEU A 13 3.24 -34.24 10.28
CA LEU A 13 3.08 -33.76 8.90
C LEU A 13 2.10 -32.57 8.80
N ILE A 14 1.00 -32.62 9.54
CA ILE A 14 0.01 -31.52 9.61
C ILE A 14 0.61 -30.28 10.27
N PHE A 15 1.45 -30.46 11.30
CA PHE A 15 2.14 -29.34 11.95
C PHE A 15 3.17 -28.68 11.02
N ALA A 16 3.92 -29.48 10.24
CA ALA A 16 4.87 -28.95 9.26
C ALA A 16 4.20 -28.14 8.13
N LEU A 17 3.00 -28.54 7.69
CA LEU A 17 2.21 -27.79 6.71
C LEU A 17 1.69 -26.45 7.26
N PHE A 18 1.41 -26.37 8.57
CA PHE A 18 0.98 -25.12 9.20
C PHE A 18 2.10 -24.07 9.26
N VAL A 19 3.34 -24.49 9.53
CA VAL A 19 4.51 -23.59 9.62
C VAL A 19 4.87 -22.97 8.26
N LEU A 20 4.62 -23.68 7.15
CA LEU A 20 4.86 -23.17 5.79
C LEU A 20 3.86 -22.07 5.38
N SER A 21 2.68 -21.99 5.99
CA SER A 21 1.65 -20.98 5.64
C SER A 21 1.94 -19.57 6.19
N CYS A 22 2.90 -19.41 7.10
CA CYS A 22 3.20 -18.13 7.75
C CYS A 22 4.23 -17.26 7.01
N ASN A 23 4.68 -17.64 5.82
CA ASN A 23 5.50 -16.77 4.97
C ASN A 23 4.62 -15.86 4.09
N THR A 24 3.70 -15.11 4.69
CA THR A 24 3.11 -13.97 3.98
C THR A 24 4.19 -12.89 3.89
N LEU A 25 4.81 -12.77 2.72
CA LEU A 25 5.68 -11.66 2.34
C LEU A 25 4.98 -10.37 2.80
N LYS A 26 5.55 -9.66 3.79
CA LYS A 26 4.97 -8.40 4.30
C LYS A 26 4.94 -7.40 3.15
N LYS A 27 3.81 -7.33 2.47
CA LYS A 27 3.58 -6.36 1.42
C LYS A 27 3.35 -5.02 2.11
N ASN A 28 4.29 -4.10 1.97
CA ASN A 28 4.30 -2.80 2.66
C ASN A 28 3.30 -1.82 2.02
N ASN A 29 2.03 -2.21 2.02
CA ASN A 29 0.94 -1.42 1.48
C ASN A 29 0.43 -0.46 2.55
N LEU A 30 0.27 0.80 2.18
CA LEU A 30 -0.50 1.76 2.95
C LEU A 30 -1.94 1.71 2.44
N ILE A 31 -2.87 1.33 3.32
CA ILE A 31 -4.26 1.08 2.96
C ILE A 31 -5.15 2.07 3.70
N PHE A 32 -6.05 2.71 2.95
CA PHE A 32 -7.16 3.48 3.50
C PHE A 32 -8.47 2.92 2.97
N GLN A 33 -9.46 2.77 3.85
CA GLN A 33 -10.79 2.32 3.49
C GLN A 33 -11.84 3.19 4.19
N LYS A 34 -12.82 3.66 3.42
CA LYS A 34 -14.01 4.36 3.91
C LYS A 34 -15.22 3.74 3.22
N GLU A 35 -16.12 3.14 4.01
CA GLU A 35 -17.28 2.41 3.48
C GLU A 35 -16.82 1.35 2.44
N ASN A 36 -17.32 1.43 1.20
CA ASN A 36 -16.94 0.56 0.09
C ASN A 36 -15.76 1.09 -0.74
N GLN A 37 -15.28 2.31 -0.47
CA GLN A 37 -14.17 2.93 -1.19
C GLN A 37 -12.84 2.58 -0.53
N LYS A 38 -11.84 2.25 -1.36
CA LYS A 38 -10.53 1.83 -0.86
C LYS A 38 -9.40 2.35 -1.72
N ILE A 39 -8.32 2.72 -1.05
CA ILE A 39 -7.06 3.15 -1.65
C ILE A 39 -5.92 2.29 -1.09
N ILE A 40 -5.08 1.81 -1.99
CA ILE A 40 -3.89 1.03 -1.68
C ILE A 40 -2.71 1.75 -2.33
N LEU A 41 -1.74 2.18 -1.52
CA LEU A 41 -0.49 2.74 -1.99
C LEU A 41 0.65 1.76 -1.70
N GLU A 42 1.41 1.41 -2.73
CA GLU A 42 2.52 0.45 -2.67
C GLU A 42 3.81 1.12 -3.14
N LEU A 43 4.89 1.04 -2.35
CA LEU A 43 6.22 1.48 -2.76
C LEU A 43 6.88 0.36 -3.58
N GLU A 44 7.24 0.64 -4.84
CA GLU A 44 7.76 -0.40 -5.74
C GLU A 44 9.15 -0.92 -5.35
N ASN A 45 9.90 -0.14 -4.56
CA ASN A 45 11.24 -0.52 -4.09
C ASN A 45 11.23 -1.56 -2.95
N GLY A 46 10.06 -2.03 -2.52
CA GLY A 46 9.89 -3.00 -1.43
C GLY A 46 10.16 -2.43 -0.03
N ARG A 47 10.52 -1.16 0.09
CA ARG A 47 10.80 -0.49 1.38
C ARG A 47 9.50 -0.01 2.03
N THR A 48 9.58 0.27 3.33
CA THR A 48 8.52 0.91 4.14
C THR A 48 8.64 2.43 4.22
N HIS A 49 9.66 3.00 3.60
CA HIS A 49 10.05 4.39 3.72
C HIS A 49 10.59 4.91 2.39
N LEU A 50 10.50 6.23 2.22
CA LEU A 50 11.18 6.97 1.16
C LEU A 50 12.61 7.27 1.58
N LYS A 51 13.45 7.62 0.61
CA LYS A 51 14.78 8.15 0.86
C LYS A 51 14.88 9.59 0.39
N TRP A 52 15.59 10.41 1.16
CA TRP A 52 15.87 11.80 0.78
C TRP A 52 16.52 11.89 -0.60
N ASP A 53 16.02 12.82 -1.41
CA ASP A 53 16.52 13.16 -2.75
C ASP A 53 16.54 11.97 -3.74
N GLU A 54 15.85 10.87 -3.41
CA GLU A 54 15.75 9.66 -4.24
C GLU A 54 14.33 9.53 -4.83
N LYS A 55 14.26 9.38 -6.15
CA LYS A 55 13.01 9.06 -6.85
C LYS A 55 12.51 7.68 -6.43
N THR A 56 11.30 7.64 -5.89
CA THR A 56 10.61 6.39 -5.55
C THR A 56 9.33 6.27 -6.36
N LYS A 57 9.16 5.15 -7.06
CA LYS A 57 7.90 4.82 -7.73
C LYS A 57 6.88 4.28 -6.73
N LEU A 58 5.66 4.74 -6.88
CA LEU A 58 4.51 4.32 -6.09
C LEU A 58 3.44 3.79 -7.03
N LYS A 59 2.85 2.67 -6.66
CA LYS A 59 1.65 2.14 -7.30
C LYS A 59 0.43 2.49 -6.47
N LEU A 60 -0.47 3.27 -7.04
CA LEU A 60 -1.76 3.62 -6.45
C LEU A 60 -2.83 2.73 -7.06
N LYS A 61 -3.53 1.96 -6.24
CA LYS A 61 -4.72 1.20 -6.66
C LYS A 61 -5.95 1.71 -5.93
N THR A 62 -7.07 1.76 -6.63
CA THR A 62 -8.34 2.18 -6.06
C THR A 62 -9.45 1.17 -6.32
N GLU A 63 -10.31 0.93 -5.32
CA GLU A 63 -11.52 0.11 -5.45
C GLU A 63 -12.74 0.99 -5.17
N ASN A 64 -13.77 0.91 -6.05
CA ASN A 64 -15.02 1.69 -5.96
C ASN A 64 -14.85 3.22 -5.88
N ILE A 65 -13.81 3.75 -6.53
CA ILE A 65 -13.51 5.18 -6.60
C ILE A 65 -13.50 5.61 -8.07
N ASP A 66 -14.17 6.72 -8.36
CA ASP A 66 -14.02 7.40 -9.64
C ASP A 66 -12.70 8.16 -9.67
N ASN A 67 -11.72 7.62 -10.40
CA ASN A 67 -10.39 8.20 -10.54
C ASN A 67 -10.37 9.60 -11.18
N ARG A 68 -11.44 10.03 -11.87
CA ARG A 68 -11.57 11.41 -12.38
C ARG A 68 -11.85 12.43 -11.27
N ARG A 69 -12.35 11.95 -10.12
CA ARG A 69 -12.72 12.76 -8.95
C ARG A 69 -11.74 12.58 -7.80
N LEU A 70 -10.70 11.78 -8.01
CA LEU A 70 -9.61 11.56 -7.08
C LEU A 70 -8.56 12.66 -7.23
N SER A 71 -8.21 13.29 -6.12
CA SER A 71 -7.06 14.19 -6.03
C SER A 71 -6.03 13.59 -5.08
N ILE A 72 -4.77 13.64 -5.48
CA ILE A 72 -3.62 13.19 -4.70
C ILE A 72 -2.51 14.23 -4.80
N SER A 73 -1.90 14.56 -3.67
CA SER A 73 -0.85 15.57 -3.62
C SER A 73 0.13 15.31 -2.48
N ALA A 74 1.39 15.62 -2.75
CA ALA A 74 2.48 15.73 -1.80
C ALA A 74 3.62 16.53 -2.45
N PRO A 75 4.53 17.16 -1.67
CA PRO A 75 5.76 17.72 -2.20
C PRO A 75 6.56 16.68 -3.00
N GLY A 76 7.04 17.06 -4.18
CA GLY A 76 7.82 16.18 -5.06
C GLY A 76 7.05 15.04 -5.71
N LEU A 77 5.71 15.00 -5.60
CA LEU A 77 4.87 13.98 -6.24
C LEU A 77 4.54 14.37 -7.68
N ARG A 78 4.67 13.41 -8.61
CA ARG A 78 4.20 13.54 -9.99
C ARG A 78 3.57 12.25 -10.49
N PHE A 79 2.65 12.37 -11.45
CA PHE A 79 2.11 11.21 -12.16
C PHE A 79 3.07 10.79 -13.26
N LEU A 80 3.41 9.49 -13.29
CA LEU A 80 4.03 8.86 -14.46
C LEU A 80 2.95 8.30 -15.38
N GLU A 81 1.95 7.64 -14.80
CA GLU A 81 0.82 7.05 -15.51
C GLU A 81 -0.47 7.31 -14.71
N ARG A 82 -1.51 7.76 -15.42
CA ARG A 82 -2.86 7.94 -14.85
C ARG A 82 -3.58 6.59 -14.77
N ALA A 83 -4.70 6.57 -14.06
CA ALA A 83 -5.50 5.37 -13.83
C ALA A 83 -5.80 4.63 -15.15
N ASN A 84 -5.36 3.38 -15.23
CA ASN A 84 -5.64 2.48 -16.33
C ASN A 84 -6.96 1.70 -16.10
N GLU A 85 -7.28 0.75 -17.00
CA GLU A 85 -8.48 -0.11 -16.91
C GLU A 85 -8.56 -0.94 -15.61
N LYS A 86 -7.42 -1.14 -14.92
CA LYS A 86 -7.33 -1.85 -13.64
C LYS A 86 -7.43 -0.91 -12.43
N ASN A 87 -7.76 0.37 -12.64
CA ASN A 87 -7.76 1.40 -11.60
C ASN A 87 -6.41 1.54 -10.89
N GLU A 88 -5.32 1.37 -11.65
CA GLU A 88 -3.96 1.52 -11.17
C GLU A 88 -3.33 2.77 -11.79
N SER A 89 -2.74 3.64 -10.96
CA SER A 89 -1.90 4.77 -11.38
C SER A 89 -0.47 4.55 -10.92
N ILE A 90 0.51 5.03 -11.70
CA ILE A 90 1.91 5.03 -11.33
C ILE A 90 2.34 6.46 -11.03
N LEU A 91 2.89 6.66 -9.83
CA LEU A 91 3.37 7.93 -9.35
C LEU A 91 4.88 7.84 -9.12
N GLU A 92 5.54 8.98 -9.17
CA GLU A 92 6.92 9.13 -8.67
C GLU A 92 6.92 10.19 -7.60
N ILE A 93 7.69 9.96 -6.53
CA ILE A 93 7.91 10.93 -5.48
C ILE A 93 9.40 11.12 -5.21
N THR A 94 9.81 12.37 -5.07
CA THR A 94 11.16 12.74 -4.64
C THR A 94 11.05 13.65 -3.42
N PRO A 95 11.30 13.14 -2.21
CA PRO A 95 11.27 13.97 -1.03
C PRO A 95 12.52 14.85 -0.97
N GLU A 96 12.34 16.16 -1.08
CA GLU A 96 13.43 17.13 -1.02
C GLU A 96 13.37 17.92 0.29
N ARG A 97 14.54 18.14 0.91
CA ARG A 97 14.64 18.82 2.22
C ARG A 97 14.16 20.27 2.20
N GLU A 98 14.16 20.91 1.04
CA GLU A 98 13.65 22.27 0.86
C GLU A 98 12.14 22.36 1.18
N TYR A 99 11.36 21.32 0.83
CA TYR A 99 9.90 21.33 0.96
C TYR A 99 9.37 20.54 2.15
N ILE A 100 10.19 19.65 2.73
CA ILE A 100 9.78 18.75 3.81
C ILE A 100 10.70 18.94 5.01
N LYS A 101 10.18 19.56 6.06
CA LYS A 101 10.95 19.91 7.27
C LYS A 101 11.16 18.74 8.25
N ASN A 102 10.37 17.68 8.13
CA ASN A 102 10.36 16.55 9.07
C ASN A 102 10.67 15.26 8.31
N ASP A 103 11.10 14.19 9.01
CA ASP A 103 11.34 12.86 8.43
C ASP A 103 10.02 12.09 8.09
N THR A 104 8.98 12.83 7.70
CA THR A 104 7.68 12.28 7.34
C THR A 104 7.06 13.10 6.22
N LEU A 105 6.85 12.44 5.09
CA LEU A 105 6.07 12.95 3.98
C LEU A 105 4.57 12.76 4.27
N ASN A 106 3.80 13.83 4.16
CA ASN A 106 2.35 13.78 4.20
C ASN A 106 1.80 13.73 2.77
N LEU A 107 1.21 12.61 2.40
CA LEU A 107 0.51 12.45 1.13
C LEU A 107 -0.99 12.56 1.38
N PHE A 108 -1.59 13.58 0.78
CA PHE A 108 -3.01 13.87 0.91
C PHE A 108 -3.76 13.24 -0.25
N VAL A 109 -4.87 12.59 0.08
CA VAL A 109 -5.81 12.06 -0.89
C VAL A 109 -7.20 12.55 -0.56
N SER A 110 -7.93 13.01 -1.57
CA SER A 110 -9.33 13.39 -1.42
C SER A 110 -10.17 12.88 -2.57
N CYS A 111 -11.39 12.46 -2.26
CA CYS A 111 -12.37 12.06 -3.26
C CYS A 111 -13.76 12.41 -2.75
N ARG A 112 -14.73 12.42 -3.66
CA ARG A 112 -16.16 12.42 -3.32
C ARG A 112 -16.66 11.00 -3.16
N ASP A 113 -17.45 10.76 -2.13
CA ASP A 113 -18.15 9.49 -1.93
C ASP A 113 -19.45 9.41 -2.76
N LEU A 114 -20.19 8.31 -2.60
CA LEU A 114 -21.44 8.05 -3.32
C LEU A 114 -22.54 9.07 -3.01
N LYS A 115 -22.46 9.76 -1.87
CA LYS A 115 -23.39 10.82 -1.45
C LYS A 115 -22.89 12.21 -1.86
N ASP A 116 -21.91 12.26 -2.77
CA ASP A 116 -21.25 13.47 -3.23
C ASP A 116 -20.48 14.25 -2.13
N SER A 117 -20.28 13.64 -0.96
CA SER A 117 -19.56 14.26 0.15
C SER A 117 -18.05 14.07 -0.01
N ILE A 118 -17.28 15.11 0.28
CA ILE A 118 -15.81 15.05 0.19
C ILE A 118 -15.27 14.37 1.46
N TRP A 119 -14.35 13.42 1.27
CA TRP A 119 -13.47 12.97 2.34
C TRP A 119 -12.01 13.22 1.96
N ILE A 120 -11.20 13.38 2.99
CA ILE A 120 -9.75 13.60 2.88
C ILE A 120 -9.06 12.60 3.80
N HIS A 121 -8.04 11.95 3.29
CA HIS A 121 -7.15 11.09 4.06
C HIS A 121 -5.71 11.55 3.90
N LYS A 122 -4.90 11.34 4.94
CA LYS A 122 -3.49 11.68 4.97
C LYS A 122 -2.67 10.45 5.28
N PHE A 123 -1.94 9.95 4.28
CA PHE A 123 -0.91 8.95 4.47
C PHE A 123 0.34 9.64 5.02
N LYS A 124 0.89 9.10 6.12
CA LYS A 124 2.17 9.53 6.68
C LYS A 124 3.23 8.50 6.28
N ILE A 125 4.18 8.91 5.45
CA ILE A 125 5.23 8.03 4.93
C ILE A 125 6.56 8.50 5.50
N LEU A 126 7.28 7.62 6.19
CA LEU A 126 8.59 7.95 6.75
C LEU A 126 9.61 8.20 5.63
N ILE A 127 10.53 9.13 5.87
CA ILE A 127 11.69 9.40 5.03
C ILE A 127 12.94 9.06 5.85
N LYS A 128 13.90 8.37 5.28
CA LYS A 128 15.17 8.01 5.93
C LYS A 128 16.37 8.36 5.07
#